data_AF-A0A2H9T9Y9-F1
#
_entry.id   AF-A0A2H9T9Y9-F1
#
_cell.length_a   1.000
_cell.length_b   1.000
_cell.length_c   1.000
_cell.angle_alpha   90.00
_cell.angle_beta   90.00
_cell.angle_gamma   90.00
#
_symmetry.space_group_name_H-M   'P 1'
#
loop_
_entity.id
_entity.type
_entity.pdbx_description
1 polymer ?
#
loop_
_entity_poly.entity_id
_entity_poly.type
_entity_poly.pdbx_seq_one_letter_code
_entity_poly.pdbx_strand_id
1 'polypeptide(L)'
;MTFWITAGLLTIIAILITYGPLLRQKRLRDISLFTLLFFIIPASSFGLYSFLGASTSIRVAQILNNPDATAIMIEEALLKWHTENPDNTQAEFLLGSHYLTTGRPAIASRYFSDLHKNNNKQPQISAQYAQALFLSHNNVITDKVRYLIRESLTLDKNNTIALGLQGIDYFEQNFYQEAISSWQTALLHEQDMYARKALQAGIQQAEQMIKNTHSQIIESNINQ
;
A
#
# COMPACT_ATOMS: atom_id res chain seq x y z
N MET A 1 24.46 -30.13 -7.93
CA MET A 1 24.31 -30.55 -9.35
C MET A 1 23.54 -31.86 -9.55
N THR A 2 23.40 -32.72 -8.54
CA THR A 2 22.75 -34.05 -8.67
C THR A 2 21.21 -34.02 -8.79
N PHE A 3 20.55 -32.99 -8.26
CA PHE A 3 19.08 -32.86 -8.26
C PHE A 3 18.46 -32.76 -9.66
N TRP A 4 19.14 -32.09 -10.60
CA TRP A 4 18.63 -31.92 -11.96
C TRP A 4 18.72 -33.20 -12.80
N ILE A 5 19.69 -34.06 -12.49
CA ILE A 5 19.89 -35.33 -13.19
C ILE A 5 18.83 -36.35 -12.74
N THR A 6 18.52 -36.40 -11.44
CA THR A 6 17.49 -37.30 -10.91
C THR A 6 16.08 -36.88 -11.35
N ALA A 7 15.80 -35.59 -11.43
CA ALA A 7 14.54 -35.06 -11.97
C ALA A 7 14.37 -35.38 -13.47
N GLY A 8 15.43 -35.25 -14.27
CA GLY A 8 15.43 -35.62 -15.68
C GLY A 8 15.20 -37.12 -15.91
N LEU A 9 15.79 -37.98 -15.08
CA LEU A 9 15.62 -39.43 -15.21
C LEU A 9 14.18 -39.87 -14.88
N LEU A 10 13.57 -39.30 -13.84
CA LEU A 10 12.21 -39.63 -13.42
C LEU A 10 11.15 -39.20 -14.45
N THR A 11 11.36 -38.08 -15.14
CA THR A 11 10.45 -37.64 -16.21
C THR A 11 10.50 -38.56 -17.43
N ILE A 12 11.69 -39.03 -17.81
CA ILE A 12 11.86 -40.01 -18.90
C ILE A 12 11.20 -41.35 -18.54
N ILE A 13 11.34 -41.81 -17.29
CA ILE A 13 10.72 -43.04 -16.79
C ILE A 13 9.19 -42.89 -16.74
N ALA A 14 8.67 -41.75 -16.30
CA ALA A 14 7.23 -41.47 -16.31
C ALA A 14 6.66 -41.45 -17.73
N ILE A 15 7.40 -40.91 -18.71
CA ILE A 15 7.05 -40.95 -20.14
C ILE A 15 7.06 -42.41 -20.63
N LEU A 16 8.08 -43.20 -20.32
CA LEU A 16 8.16 -44.61 -20.72
C LEU A 16 7.03 -45.48 -20.13
N ILE A 17 6.67 -45.27 -18.87
CA ILE A 17 5.59 -46.00 -18.20
C ILE A 17 4.22 -45.57 -18.73
N THR A 18 4.04 -44.28 -19.02
CA THR A 18 2.77 -43.74 -19.52
C THR A 18 2.54 -44.11 -20.99
N TYR A 19 3.57 -44.03 -21.83
CA TYR A 19 3.47 -44.30 -23.28
C TYR A 19 3.75 -45.77 -23.67
N GLY A 20 4.40 -46.56 -22.81
CA GLY A 20 4.69 -47.98 -23.02
C GLY A 20 3.46 -48.89 -23.24
N PRO A 21 2.41 -48.82 -22.41
CA PRO A 21 1.20 -49.63 -22.62
C PRO A 21 0.34 -49.12 -23.78
N LEU A 22 0.45 -47.83 -24.12
CA LEU A 22 -0.26 -47.20 -25.25
C LEU A 22 0.27 -47.65 -26.61
N LEU A 23 1.57 -47.95 -26.74
CA LEU A 23 2.13 -48.53 -27.98
C LEU A 23 1.67 -49.97 -28.25
N ARG A 24 1.14 -50.66 -27.24
CA ARG A 24 0.69 -52.05 -27.33
C ARG A 24 -0.78 -52.19 -27.72
N GLN A 25 -1.59 -51.15 -27.52
CA GLN A 25 -2.99 -51.11 -27.92
C GLN A 25 -3.11 -50.13 -29.10
N LYS A 26 -3.60 -50.58 -30.28
CA LYS A 26 -3.81 -49.75 -31.49
C LYS A 26 -4.91 -48.67 -31.31
N ARG A 27 -4.96 -47.99 -30.17
CA ARG A 27 -5.86 -46.89 -29.87
C ARG A 27 -5.12 -45.57 -30.06
N LEU A 28 -4.76 -45.32 -31.33
CA LEU A 28 -4.02 -44.14 -31.78
C LEU A 28 -4.67 -42.80 -31.34
N ARG A 29 -5.98 -42.83 -31.06
CA ARG A 29 -6.73 -41.67 -30.56
C ARG A 29 -6.25 -41.19 -29.18
N ASP A 30 -5.84 -42.10 -28.29
CA ASP A 30 -5.47 -41.75 -26.91
C ASP A 30 -4.04 -41.18 -26.85
N ILE A 31 -3.13 -41.66 -27.71
CA ILE A 31 -1.76 -41.11 -27.84
C ILE A 31 -1.79 -39.67 -28.38
N SER A 32 -2.61 -39.42 -29.40
CA SER A 32 -2.78 -38.09 -29.98
C SER A 32 -3.33 -37.08 -28.96
N LEU A 33 -4.24 -37.52 -28.08
CA LEU A 33 -4.77 -36.73 -26.97
C LEU A 33 -3.70 -36.32 -25.95
N PHE A 34 -2.83 -37.24 -25.53
CA PHE A 34 -1.77 -36.94 -24.55
C PHE A 34 -0.69 -36.01 -25.12
N THR A 35 -0.29 -36.19 -26.39
CA THR A 35 0.67 -35.30 -27.05
C THR A 35 0.09 -33.90 -27.24
N LEU A 36 -1.18 -33.80 -27.64
CA LEU A 36 -1.87 -32.51 -27.75
C LEU A 36 -1.92 -31.79 -26.39
N LEU A 37 -2.25 -32.52 -25.32
CA LEU A 37 -2.29 -31.99 -23.95
C LEU A 37 -0.93 -31.48 -23.48
N PHE A 38 0.15 -32.19 -23.83
CA PHE A 38 1.53 -31.81 -23.49
C PHE A 38 1.96 -30.47 -24.11
N PHE A 39 1.46 -30.13 -25.30
CA PHE A 39 1.70 -28.82 -25.92
C PHE A 39 0.70 -27.75 -25.46
N ILE A 40 -0.56 -28.14 -25.18
CA ILE A 40 -1.60 -27.22 -24.72
C ILE A 40 -1.29 -26.69 -23.32
N ILE A 41 -0.81 -27.51 -22.39
CA ILE A 41 -0.58 -27.05 -21.00
C ILE A 41 0.45 -25.91 -20.94
N PRO A 42 1.66 -26.00 -21.54
CA PRO A 42 2.62 -24.89 -21.56
C PRO A 42 2.12 -23.67 -22.34
N ALA A 43 1.43 -23.89 -23.48
CA ALA A 43 0.89 -22.81 -24.30
C ALA A 43 -0.23 -22.05 -23.57
N SER A 44 -1.12 -22.77 -22.88
CA SER A 44 -2.15 -22.19 -22.02
C SER A 44 -1.55 -21.50 -20.81
N SER A 45 -0.49 -22.04 -20.19
CA SER A 45 0.22 -21.38 -19.09
C SER A 45 0.86 -20.07 -19.53
N PHE A 46 1.48 -20.04 -20.72
CA PHE A 46 2.03 -18.84 -21.32
C PHE A 46 0.96 -17.82 -21.73
N GLY A 47 -0.16 -18.30 -22.29
CA GLY A 47 -1.31 -17.48 -22.65
C GLY A 47 -2.01 -16.88 -21.43
N LEU A 48 -2.22 -17.67 -20.39
CA LEU A 48 -2.75 -17.22 -19.09
C LEU A 48 -1.81 -16.22 -18.46
N TYR A 49 -0.50 -16.48 -18.40
CA TYR A 49 0.47 -15.52 -17.84
C TYR A 49 0.43 -14.17 -18.57
N SER A 50 0.23 -14.18 -19.88
CA SER A 50 0.09 -12.98 -20.70
C SER A 50 -1.27 -12.30 -20.52
N PHE A 51 -2.35 -13.07 -20.33
CA PHE A 51 -3.71 -12.57 -20.10
C PHE A 51 -3.92 -12.02 -18.67
N LEU A 52 -3.23 -12.56 -17.66
CA LEU A 52 -3.32 -12.13 -16.27
C LEU A 52 -2.57 -10.82 -15.96
N GLY A 53 -1.93 -10.17 -16.95
CA GLY A 53 -1.34 -8.84 -16.77
C GLY A 53 -0.09 -8.78 -15.87
N ALA A 54 0.52 -9.92 -15.54
CA ALA A 54 1.73 -9.99 -14.71
C ALA A 54 2.94 -9.26 -15.32
N SER A 55 2.97 -9.12 -16.65
CA SER A 55 4.01 -8.35 -17.34
C SER A 55 4.00 -6.86 -16.97
N THR A 56 2.82 -6.29 -16.71
CA THR A 56 2.68 -4.87 -16.37
C THR A 56 3.03 -4.60 -14.91
N SER A 57 2.66 -5.48 -13.98
CA SER A 57 3.07 -5.35 -12.57
C SER A 57 4.59 -5.49 -12.38
N ILE A 58 5.25 -6.36 -13.15
CA ILE A 58 6.72 -6.47 -13.17
C ILE A 58 7.36 -5.18 -13.68
N ARG A 59 6.81 -4.59 -14.76
CA ARG A 59 7.30 -3.31 -15.30
C ARG A 59 7.16 -2.18 -14.28
N VAL A 60 6.04 -2.10 -13.57
CA VAL A 60 5.84 -1.12 -12.48
C VAL A 60 6.90 -1.33 -11.40
N ALA A 61 7.13 -2.56 -10.95
CA ALA A 61 8.15 -2.86 -9.95
C ALA A 61 9.57 -2.49 -10.42
N GLN A 62 9.89 -2.72 -11.70
CA GLN A 62 11.18 -2.31 -12.28
C GLN A 62 11.35 -0.79 -12.29
N ILE A 63 10.30 -0.04 -12.66
CA ILE A 63 10.34 1.42 -12.69
C ILE A 63 10.43 2.00 -11.27
N LEU A 64 9.66 1.46 -10.31
CA LEU A 64 9.71 1.90 -8.92
C LEU A 64 11.06 1.64 -8.24
N ASN A 65 11.78 0.60 -8.66
CA ASN A 65 13.12 0.27 -8.15
C ASN A 65 14.24 0.96 -8.92
N ASN A 66 13.94 1.70 -9.99
CA ASN A 66 14.94 2.41 -10.76
C ASN A 66 15.19 3.80 -10.15
N PRO A 67 16.41 4.10 -9.65
CA PRO A 67 16.72 5.40 -9.05
C PRO A 67 16.56 6.58 -10.03
N ASP A 68 16.70 6.33 -11.32
CA ASP A 68 16.62 7.36 -12.37
C ASP A 68 15.19 7.54 -12.91
N ALA A 69 14.20 6.80 -12.37
CA ALA A 69 12.82 6.92 -12.82
C ALA A 69 12.25 8.29 -12.44
N THR A 70 11.74 9.00 -13.44
CA THR A 70 11.05 10.27 -13.22
C THR A 70 9.64 10.05 -12.66
N ALA A 71 9.10 11.06 -11.96
CA ALA A 71 7.72 11.01 -11.47
C ALA A 71 6.71 10.74 -12.59
N ILE A 72 6.93 11.31 -13.78
CA ILE A 72 6.08 11.11 -14.96
C ILE A 72 6.11 9.65 -15.41
N MET A 73 7.29 9.03 -15.48
CA MET A 73 7.41 7.61 -15.86
C MET A 73 6.70 6.68 -14.87
N ILE A 74 6.78 6.98 -13.57
CA ILE A 74 6.08 6.22 -12.53
C ILE A 74 4.57 6.38 -12.71
N GLU A 75 4.10 7.61 -12.90
CA GLU A 75 2.68 7.91 -13.12
C GLU A 75 2.12 7.16 -14.33
N GLU A 76 2.80 7.26 -15.48
CA GLU A 76 2.39 6.57 -16.72
C GLU A 76 2.33 5.05 -16.54
N ALA A 77 3.32 4.46 -15.87
CA ALA A 77 3.36 3.02 -15.62
C ALA A 77 2.21 2.57 -14.70
N LEU A 78 1.93 3.33 -13.64
CA LEU A 78 0.86 3.05 -12.70
C LEU A 78 -0.52 3.24 -13.35
N LEU A 79 -0.72 4.29 -14.15
CA LEU A 79 -1.95 4.53 -14.90
C LEU A 79 -2.21 3.41 -15.91
N LYS A 80 -1.18 2.99 -16.64
CA LYS A 80 -1.30 1.85 -17.55
C LYS A 80 -1.70 0.58 -16.80
N TRP A 81 -1.05 0.31 -15.67
CA TRP A 81 -1.36 -0.89 -14.87
C TRP A 81 -2.79 -0.89 -14.34
N HIS A 82 -3.26 0.25 -13.83
CA HIS A 82 -4.63 0.45 -13.37
C HIS A 82 -5.64 0.32 -14.51
N THR A 83 -5.35 0.85 -15.70
CA THR A 83 -6.25 0.76 -16.86
C THR A 83 -6.39 -0.68 -17.37
N GLU A 84 -5.29 -1.44 -17.38
CA GLU A 84 -5.31 -2.85 -17.78
C GLU A 84 -5.94 -3.75 -16.70
N ASN A 85 -5.96 -3.31 -15.43
CA ASN A 85 -6.50 -4.06 -14.30
C ASN A 85 -7.34 -3.15 -13.38
N PRO A 86 -8.56 -2.72 -13.80
CA PRO A 86 -9.35 -1.73 -13.06
C PRO A 86 -9.72 -2.17 -11.63
N ASP A 87 -9.87 -3.48 -11.40
CA ASP A 87 -10.22 -4.04 -10.09
C ASP A 87 -8.99 -4.20 -9.17
N ASN A 88 -7.78 -3.82 -9.63
CA ASN A 88 -6.55 -4.00 -8.87
C ASN A 88 -6.34 -2.86 -7.86
N THR A 89 -6.65 -3.18 -6.61
CA THR A 89 -6.54 -2.30 -5.44
C THR A 89 -5.12 -1.84 -5.16
N GLN A 90 -4.11 -2.66 -5.49
CA GLN A 90 -2.70 -2.31 -5.33
C GLN A 90 -2.30 -1.20 -6.31
N ALA A 91 -2.75 -1.28 -7.57
CA ALA A 91 -2.47 -0.27 -8.58
C ALA A 91 -3.07 1.09 -8.19
N GLU A 92 -4.32 1.05 -7.72
CA GLU A 92 -5.03 2.24 -7.25
C GLU A 92 -4.36 2.85 -5.99
N PHE A 93 -3.89 2.02 -5.06
CA PHE A 93 -3.21 2.49 -3.85
C PHE A 93 -1.87 3.16 -4.17
N LEU A 94 -1.10 2.58 -5.09
CA LEU A 94 0.16 3.16 -5.54
C LEU A 94 -0.06 4.45 -6.33
N LEU A 95 -1.12 4.55 -7.14
CA LEU A 95 -1.50 5.81 -7.79
C LEU A 95 -1.81 6.90 -6.76
N GLY A 96 -2.68 6.62 -5.79
CA GLY A 96 -3.00 7.56 -4.71
C GLY A 96 -1.75 8.01 -3.95
N SER A 97 -0.86 7.07 -3.61
CA SER A 97 0.40 7.36 -2.92
C SER A 97 1.34 8.20 -3.79
N HIS A 98 1.44 7.92 -5.08
CA HIS A 98 2.23 8.71 -6.03
C HIS A 98 1.71 10.15 -6.14
N TYR A 99 0.39 10.34 -6.21
CA TYR A 99 -0.19 11.68 -6.23
C TYR A 99 0.02 12.44 -4.92
N LEU A 100 0.06 11.77 -3.76
CA LEU A 100 0.45 12.39 -2.50
C LEU A 100 1.89 12.89 -2.53
N THR A 101 2.85 12.03 -2.90
CA THR A 101 4.28 12.38 -2.88
C THR A 101 4.66 13.41 -3.93
N THR A 102 3.90 13.51 -5.02
CA THR A 102 4.07 14.53 -6.07
C THR A 102 3.27 15.81 -5.82
N GLY A 103 2.71 16.00 -4.63
CA GLY A 103 2.07 17.27 -4.24
C GLY A 103 0.68 17.49 -4.86
N ARG A 104 -0.03 16.41 -5.21
CA ARG A 104 -1.37 16.42 -5.83
C ARG A 104 -2.41 15.75 -4.93
N PRO A 105 -2.61 16.21 -3.68
CA PRO A 105 -3.44 15.53 -2.69
C PRO A 105 -4.93 15.47 -3.07
N ALA A 106 -5.43 16.44 -3.84
CA ALA A 106 -6.81 16.45 -4.33
C ALA A 106 -7.09 15.31 -5.34
N ILE A 107 -6.08 14.89 -6.10
CA ILE A 107 -6.19 13.73 -6.99
C ILE A 107 -6.06 12.45 -6.16
N ALA A 108 -5.08 12.40 -5.26
CA ALA A 108 -4.89 11.26 -4.36
C ALA A 108 -6.14 10.93 -3.53
N SER A 109 -6.84 11.95 -3.02
CA SER A 109 -8.04 11.75 -2.21
C SER A 109 -9.18 11.09 -2.98
N ARG A 110 -9.24 11.21 -4.31
CA ARG A 110 -10.21 10.51 -5.15
C ARG A 110 -9.90 9.01 -5.23
N TYR A 111 -8.65 8.67 -5.53
CA TYR A 111 -8.20 7.26 -5.54
C TYR A 111 -8.39 6.59 -4.17
N PHE A 112 -8.03 7.26 -3.07
CA PHE A 112 -8.25 6.70 -1.75
C PHE A 112 -9.73 6.65 -1.34
N SER A 113 -10.56 7.57 -1.84
CA SER A 113 -12.01 7.50 -1.68
C SER A 113 -12.58 6.25 -2.35
N ASP A 114 -12.18 5.98 -3.59
CA ASP A 114 -12.73 4.86 -4.35
C ASP A 114 -12.23 3.51 -3.81
N LEU A 115 -10.95 3.43 -3.42
CA LEU A 115 -10.42 2.33 -2.62
C LEU A 115 -11.20 2.11 -1.31
N HIS A 116 -11.49 3.17 -0.57
CA HIS A 116 -12.20 3.08 0.70
C HIS A 116 -13.62 2.53 0.52
N LYS A 117 -14.32 2.94 -0.54
CA LYS A 117 -15.66 2.42 -0.90
C LYS A 117 -15.63 0.94 -1.27
N ASN A 118 -14.64 0.53 -2.08
CA ASN A 118 -14.62 -0.80 -2.70
C ASN A 118 -13.96 -1.87 -1.81
N ASN A 119 -13.01 -1.48 -0.95
CA ASN A 119 -12.15 -2.41 -0.20
C ASN A 119 -12.24 -2.20 1.32
N ASN A 120 -13.47 -2.02 1.77
CA ASN A 120 -13.86 -1.65 3.12
C ASN A 120 -12.92 -2.25 4.22
N LYS A 121 -12.50 -1.41 5.17
CA LYS A 121 -11.84 -1.79 6.45
C LYS A 121 -10.35 -2.14 6.44
N GLN A 122 -9.54 -1.58 5.54
CA GLN A 122 -8.09 -1.55 5.78
C GLN A 122 -7.71 -0.28 6.55
N PRO A 123 -7.02 -0.39 7.72
CA PRO A 123 -6.62 0.77 8.51
C PRO A 123 -5.74 1.73 7.71
N GLN A 124 -4.85 1.20 6.87
CA GLN A 124 -3.94 1.99 6.06
C GLN A 124 -4.65 2.83 5.00
N ILE A 125 -5.69 2.27 4.34
CA ILE A 125 -6.47 3.02 3.34
C ILE A 125 -7.18 4.20 3.99
N SER A 126 -7.78 3.98 5.17
CA SER A 126 -8.48 5.03 5.91
C SER A 126 -7.52 6.15 6.35
N ALA A 127 -6.32 5.79 6.81
CA ALA A 127 -5.29 6.75 7.20
C ALA A 127 -4.77 7.57 6.01
N GLN A 128 -4.44 6.91 4.90
CA GLN A 128 -3.98 7.59 3.67
C GLN A 128 -5.07 8.49 3.09
N TYR A 129 -6.34 8.05 3.15
CA TYR A 129 -7.46 8.88 2.73
C TYR A 129 -7.60 10.13 3.62
N ALA A 130 -7.48 9.96 4.94
CA ALA A 130 -7.49 11.07 5.89
C ALA A 130 -6.38 12.07 5.58
N GLN A 131 -5.15 11.58 5.34
CA GLN A 131 -4.00 12.41 5.00
C GLN A 131 -4.21 13.17 3.68
N ALA A 132 -4.67 12.49 2.63
CA ALA A 132 -4.97 13.12 1.35
C ALA A 132 -6.05 14.21 1.48
N LEU A 133 -7.10 13.94 2.25
CA LEU A 133 -8.13 14.93 2.53
C LEU A 133 -7.58 16.12 3.32
N PHE A 134 -6.85 15.88 4.39
CA PHE A 134 -6.21 16.93 5.21
C PHE A 134 -5.36 17.86 4.34
N LEU A 135 -4.46 17.29 3.52
CA LEU A 135 -3.60 18.06 2.63
C LEU A 135 -4.39 18.79 1.53
N SER A 136 -5.45 18.18 1.00
CA SER A 136 -6.31 18.83 -0.02
C SER A 136 -7.18 19.96 0.55
N HIS A 137 -7.42 19.98 1.86
CA HIS A 137 -8.21 21.00 2.56
C HIS A 137 -7.32 21.98 3.34
N ASN A 138 -6.14 22.32 2.81
CA ASN A 138 -5.21 23.29 3.40
C ASN A 138 -4.79 22.96 4.85
N ASN A 139 -4.56 21.68 5.15
CA ASN A 139 -4.15 21.21 6.47
C ASN A 139 -5.22 21.45 7.56
N VAL A 140 -6.50 21.33 7.22
CA VAL A 140 -7.61 21.45 8.17
C VAL A 140 -8.17 20.08 8.53
N ILE A 141 -8.34 19.80 9.83
CA ILE A 141 -9.04 18.62 10.31
C ILE A 141 -10.56 18.83 10.19
N THR A 142 -11.13 18.36 9.08
CA THR A 142 -12.58 18.33 8.88
C THR A 142 -13.23 17.15 9.60
N ASP A 143 -14.56 17.15 9.74
CA ASP A 143 -15.29 16.02 10.34
C ASP A 143 -15.06 14.70 9.59
N LYS A 144 -14.90 14.76 8.26
CA LYS A 144 -14.59 13.57 7.46
C LYS A 144 -13.18 13.05 7.74
N VAL A 145 -12.19 13.95 7.89
CA VAL A 145 -10.82 13.58 8.29
C VAL A 145 -10.84 12.93 9.68
N ARG A 146 -11.53 13.55 10.65
CA ARG A 146 -11.68 13.01 12.01
C ARG A 146 -12.39 11.65 12.04
N TYR A 147 -13.38 11.44 11.18
CA TYR A 147 -14.01 10.13 11.01
C TYR A 147 -13.00 9.07 10.55
N LEU A 148 -12.22 9.36 9.49
CA LEU A 148 -11.26 8.41 8.92
C LEU A 148 -10.09 8.10 9.86
N ILE A 149 -9.64 9.09 10.63
CA ILE A 149 -8.64 8.91 11.70
C ILE A 149 -9.16 7.88 12.71
N ARG A 150 -10.37 8.09 13.24
CA ARG A 150 -10.97 7.18 14.23
C ARG A 150 -11.21 5.79 13.65
N GLU A 151 -11.67 5.70 12.42
CA GLU A 151 -11.86 4.44 11.71
C GLU A 151 -10.55 3.66 11.57
N SER A 152 -9.48 4.33 11.15
CA SER A 152 -8.14 3.72 11.07
C SER A 152 -7.67 3.22 12.44
N LEU A 153 -7.70 4.06 13.47
CA LEU A 153 -7.22 3.72 14.82
C LEU A 153 -8.06 2.67 15.53
N THR A 154 -9.32 2.51 15.15
CA THR A 154 -10.17 1.42 15.65
C THR A 154 -9.69 0.06 15.15
N LEU A 155 -9.18 0.02 13.92
CA LEU A 155 -8.68 -1.20 13.26
C LEU A 155 -7.20 -1.46 13.54
N ASP A 156 -6.39 -0.41 13.59
CA ASP A 156 -4.97 -0.45 13.92
C ASP A 156 -4.60 0.76 14.77
N LYS A 157 -4.46 0.52 16.08
CA LYS A 157 -4.12 1.55 17.07
C LYS A 157 -2.72 2.14 16.88
N ASN A 158 -1.87 1.46 16.12
CA ASN A 158 -0.47 1.82 15.93
C ASN A 158 -0.22 2.49 14.57
N ASN A 159 -1.27 2.79 13.81
CA ASN A 159 -1.14 3.42 12.50
C ASN A 159 -0.54 4.83 12.64
N THR A 160 0.71 4.99 12.20
CA THR A 160 1.51 6.20 12.44
C THR A 160 0.92 7.43 11.75
N ILE A 161 0.33 7.26 10.56
CA ILE A 161 -0.33 8.35 9.81
C ILE A 161 -1.56 8.84 10.59
N ALA A 162 -2.41 7.91 11.04
CA ALA A 162 -3.61 8.27 11.78
C ALA A 162 -3.29 8.88 13.15
N LEU A 163 -2.31 8.35 13.88
CA LEU A 163 -1.81 8.92 15.13
C LEU A 163 -1.18 10.31 14.93
N GLY A 164 -0.46 10.51 13.82
CA GLY A 164 0.08 11.81 13.42
C GLY A 164 -1.01 12.87 13.26
N LEU A 165 -2.05 12.56 12.49
CA LEU A 165 -3.19 13.45 12.27
C LEU A 165 -4.06 13.63 13.52
N GLN A 166 -4.22 12.58 14.35
CA GLN A 166 -4.93 12.68 15.62
C GLN A 166 -4.24 13.68 16.56
N GLY A 167 -2.90 13.67 16.61
CA GLY A 167 -2.17 14.63 17.42
C GLY A 167 -2.37 16.07 16.93
N ILE A 168 -2.50 16.29 15.62
CA ILE A 168 -2.86 17.61 15.07
C ILE A 168 -4.27 18.02 15.50
N ASP A 169 -5.26 17.12 15.42
CA ASP A 169 -6.64 17.40 15.87
C ASP A 169 -6.69 17.77 17.36
N TYR A 170 -5.95 17.06 18.22
CA TYR A 170 -5.85 17.40 19.63
C TYR A 170 -5.13 18.74 19.87
N PHE A 171 -4.04 18.99 19.14
CA PHE A 171 -3.28 20.23 19.27
C PHE A 171 -4.15 21.46 18.92
N GLU A 172 -4.91 21.40 17.83
CA GLU A 172 -5.82 22.48 17.41
C GLU A 172 -6.92 22.76 18.45
N GLN A 173 -7.31 21.75 19.23
CA GLN A 173 -8.30 21.87 20.30
C GLN A 173 -7.70 22.27 21.66
N ASN A 174 -6.39 22.58 21.72
CA ASN A 174 -5.62 22.85 22.94
C ASN A 174 -5.47 21.64 23.89
N PHE A 175 -5.76 20.43 23.42
CA PHE A 175 -5.50 19.17 24.13
C PHE A 175 -4.03 18.77 23.96
N TYR A 176 -3.12 19.61 24.47
CA TYR A 176 -1.69 19.48 24.21
C TYR A 176 -1.08 18.18 24.77
N GLN A 177 -1.58 17.68 25.90
CA GLN A 177 -1.09 16.43 26.51
C GLN A 177 -1.47 15.22 25.64
N GLU A 178 -2.71 15.20 25.16
CA GLU A 178 -3.25 14.17 24.27
C GLU A 178 -2.54 14.20 22.91
N ALA A 179 -2.24 15.40 22.39
CA ALA A 179 -1.44 15.56 21.18
C ALA A 179 -0.05 14.93 21.32
N ILE A 180 0.67 15.25 22.42
CA ILE A 180 1.98 14.66 22.74
C ILE A 180 1.89 13.14 22.82
N SER A 181 0.90 12.61 23.54
CA SER A 181 0.72 11.16 23.70
C SER A 181 0.49 10.44 22.36
N SER A 182 -0.32 11.04 21.48
CA SER A 182 -0.58 10.51 20.13
C SER A 182 0.70 10.46 19.29
N TRP A 183 1.46 11.55 19.24
CA TRP A 183 2.71 11.61 18.48
C TRP A 183 3.82 10.73 19.06
N GLN A 184 3.89 10.60 20.39
CA GLN A 184 4.81 9.67 21.05
C GLN A 184 4.49 8.21 20.67
N THR A 185 3.21 7.85 20.63
CA THR A 185 2.79 6.51 20.19
C THR A 185 3.16 6.28 18.72
N ALA A 186 2.95 7.28 17.85
CA ALA A 186 3.36 7.20 16.45
C ALA A 186 4.87 6.97 16.30
N LEU A 187 5.69 7.66 17.11
CA LEU A 187 7.16 7.53 17.08
C LEU A 187 7.68 6.13 17.40
N LEU A 188 6.92 5.32 18.15
CA LEU A 188 7.31 3.94 18.47
C LEU A 188 7.28 3.02 17.25
N HIS A 189 6.46 3.35 16.25
CA HIS A 189 6.20 2.52 15.08
C HIS A 189 6.70 3.15 13.77
N GLU A 190 6.96 4.46 13.77
CA GLU A 190 7.42 5.18 12.59
C GLU A 190 8.90 4.89 12.28
N GLN A 191 9.18 4.55 11.03
CA GLN A 191 10.52 4.20 10.55
C GLN A 191 11.11 5.30 9.66
N ASP A 192 10.27 6.09 8.99
CA ASP A 192 10.75 7.16 8.13
C ASP A 192 11.35 8.30 8.95
N MET A 193 12.60 8.67 8.65
CA MET A 193 13.33 9.67 9.43
C MET A 193 12.68 11.06 9.33
N TYR A 194 12.10 11.41 8.18
CA TYR A 194 11.46 12.71 7.99
C TYR A 194 10.15 12.80 8.76
N ALA A 195 9.32 11.76 8.69
CA ALA A 195 8.09 11.63 9.47
C ALA A 195 8.38 11.69 10.97
N ARG A 196 9.40 10.94 11.45
CA ARG A 196 9.83 11.01 12.85
C ARG A 196 10.23 12.42 13.30
N LYS A 197 11.01 13.13 12.48
CA LYS A 197 11.39 14.52 12.78
C LYS A 197 10.17 15.45 12.87
N ALA A 198 9.20 15.28 11.98
CA ALA A 198 7.96 16.05 12.01
C ALA A 198 7.15 15.77 13.30
N LEU A 199 7.02 14.51 13.70
CA LEU A 199 6.36 14.12 14.95
C LEU A 199 7.06 14.72 16.18
N GLN A 200 8.40 14.67 16.21
CA GLN A 200 9.20 15.29 17.28
C GLN A 200 9.01 16.80 17.36
N ALA A 201 8.95 17.48 16.21
CA ALA A 201 8.70 18.92 16.16
C ALA A 201 7.31 19.26 16.72
N GLY A 202 6.28 18.47 16.39
CA GLY A 202 4.94 18.61 16.97
C GLY A 202 4.96 18.48 18.49
N ILE A 203 5.62 17.45 19.03
CA ILE A 203 5.76 17.23 20.48
C ILE A 203 6.41 18.44 21.15
N GLN A 204 7.53 18.93 20.62
CA GLN A 204 8.24 20.08 21.17
C GLN A 204 7.37 21.35 21.17
N GLN A 205 6.58 21.55 20.11
CA GLN A 205 5.66 22.68 20.03
C GLN A 205 4.55 22.59 21.08
N ALA A 206 3.95 21.40 21.27
CA ALA A 206 2.92 21.19 22.30
C ALA A 206 3.48 21.37 23.73
N GLU A 207 4.69 20.89 24.00
CA GLU A 207 5.36 21.12 25.29
C GLU A 207 5.57 22.61 25.57
N GLN A 208 5.91 23.38 24.53
CA GLN A 208 6.08 24.83 24.67
C GLN A 208 4.75 25.53 24.95
N MET A 209 3.65 25.10 24.32
CA MET A 209 2.32 25.65 24.59
C MET A 209 1.90 25.41 26.04
N ILE A 210 2.13 24.20 26.58
CA ILE A 210 1.85 23.89 28.00
C ILE A 210 2.62 24.83 28.94
N LYS A 211 3.93 25.04 28.68
CA LYS A 211 4.76 25.96 29.50
C LYS A 211 4.23 27.38 29.45
N ASN A 212 3.93 27.88 28.25
CA ASN A 212 3.43 29.23 28.06
C ASN A 212 2.09 29.45 28.77
N THR A 213 1.16 28.50 28.67
CA THR A 213 -0.12 28.54 29.40
C THR A 213 0.09 28.56 30.92
N HIS A 214 1.03 27.76 31.44
CA HIS A 214 1.32 27.75 32.87
C HIS A 214 1.93 29.07 33.37
N SER A 215 2.86 29.67 32.61
CA SER A 215 3.44 30.98 32.93
C SER A 215 2.38 32.09 32.94
N GLN A 216 1.44 32.10 31.98
CA GLN A 216 0.36 33.09 31.92
C GLN A 216 -0.59 32.99 33.13
N ILE A 217 -0.90 31.77 33.60
CA ILE A 217 -1.73 31.56 34.79
C ILE A 217 -1.04 32.14 36.03
N ILE A 218 0.26 31.89 36.19
CA ILE A 218 1.03 32.40 37.33
C ILE A 218 1.07 33.94 37.32
N GLU A 219 1.35 34.56 36.16
CA GLU A 219 1.36 36.03 36.04
C GLU A 219 -0.01 36.66 36.28
N SER A 220 -1.11 36.00 35.86
CA SER A 220 -2.46 36.49 36.13
C SER A 220 -2.82 36.45 37.62
N ASN A 221 -2.33 35.45 38.36
CA ASN A 221 -2.58 35.30 39.80
C ASN A 221 -1.73 36.21 40.68
N ILE A 222 -0.60 36.71 40.17
CA ILE A 222 0.28 37.66 40.89
C ILE A 222 -0.24 39.11 40.76
N ASN A 223 -0.97 39.42 39.68
CA ASN A 223 -1.48 40.76 39.39
C ASN A 223 -2.94 41.00 39.85
N GLN A 224 -3.52 40.05 40.59
CA GLN A 224 -4.82 40.18 41.29
C GLN A 224 -4.59 40.33 42.80
#